data_AF-A0A1H0T684-F1
#
_entry.id   AF-A0A1H0T684-F1
#
_cell.length_a   1.000
_cell.length_b   1.000
_cell.length_c   1.000
_cell.angle_alpha   90.00
_cell.angle_beta   90.00
_cell.angle_gamma   90.00
#
_symmetry.space_group_name_H-M   'P 1'
#
loop_
_entity.id
_entity.type
_entity.pdbx_description
1 polymer ?
#
loop_
_entity_poly.entity_id
_entity_poly.type
_entity_poly.pdbx_seq_one_letter_code
_entity_poly.pdbx_strand_id
1 'polypeptide(L)'
;MILSPPFLPTLDADFIKNAGPDSLMDAVDQYELGHSGIYPIAFDGRWHCGAHLNPRKYVPVHAIADGEVVAYSVRQKAISCHRKNHEGTEHLDSNTGFVLLRHTTGTGEGRVMTFYSLYMHLLDLDNTRNRVKPMLKAPPEVGSATVLPKWLSAKLRIRSRVHADPDSIIRGY
;
A
#
# COMPACT_ATOMS: atom_id res chain seq x y z
N MET A 1 20.80 -1.22 0.54
CA MET A 1 19.58 -1.94 0.97
C MET A 1 18.88 -2.45 -0.28
N ILE A 2 18.50 -3.73 -0.34
CA ILE A 2 17.80 -4.30 -1.53
C ILE A 2 16.32 -3.93 -1.53
N LEU A 3 15.76 -3.74 -0.34
CA LEU A 3 14.36 -3.39 -0.12
C LEU A 3 14.30 -2.01 0.55
N SER A 4 13.19 -1.32 0.44
CA SER A 4 12.87 -0.05 1.09
C SER A 4 11.51 -0.18 1.79
N PRO A 5 11.24 0.60 2.84
CA PRO A 5 9.96 0.53 3.50
C PRO A 5 8.85 1.00 2.55
N PRO A 6 7.68 0.34 2.58
CA PRO A 6 6.56 0.69 1.71
C PRO A 6 5.88 2.02 2.07
N PHE A 7 6.11 2.50 3.30
CA PHE A 7 5.70 3.83 3.75
C PHE A 7 6.93 4.66 4.07
N LEU A 8 6.86 5.96 3.77
CA LEU A 8 7.93 6.90 4.05
C LEU A 8 7.48 7.87 5.16
N PRO A 9 7.54 7.45 6.44
CA PRO A 9 7.17 8.29 7.55
C PRO A 9 8.11 9.50 7.66
N THR A 10 7.57 10.63 8.12
CA THR A 10 8.41 11.75 8.56
C THR A 10 8.91 11.42 9.97
N LEU A 11 10.23 11.33 10.13
CA LEU A 11 10.87 11.01 11.39
C LEU A 11 11.39 12.28 12.05
N ASP A 12 11.19 12.42 13.36
CA ASP A 12 11.82 13.48 14.15
C ASP A 12 13.23 13.09 14.62
N ALA A 13 13.99 14.08 15.08
CA ALA A 13 15.39 13.89 15.47
C ALA A 13 15.55 12.98 16.69
N ASP A 14 14.59 13.01 17.61
CA ASP A 14 14.61 12.20 18.82
C ASP A 14 14.34 10.72 18.48
N PHE A 15 13.44 10.45 17.54
CA PHE A 15 13.21 9.12 17.02
C PHE A 15 14.46 8.55 16.35
N ILE A 16 15.07 9.31 15.43
CA ILE A 16 16.28 8.87 14.70
C ILE A 16 17.42 8.55 15.68
N LYS A 17 17.57 9.34 16.76
CA LYS A 17 18.61 9.13 17.77
C LYS A 17 18.45 7.80 18.54
N ASN A 18 17.21 7.33 18.70
CA ASN A 18 16.89 6.12 19.46
C ASN A 18 16.56 4.91 18.57
N ALA A 19 16.48 5.11 17.26
CA ALA A 19 16.23 4.06 16.29
C ALA A 19 17.46 3.15 16.12
N GLY A 20 17.21 1.95 15.64
CA GLY A 20 18.22 1.01 15.18
C GLY A 20 18.86 1.44 13.85
N PRO A 21 19.57 0.52 13.18
CA PRO A 21 20.32 0.81 11.96
C PRO A 21 19.47 1.32 10.79
N ASP A 22 18.17 0.99 10.77
CA ASP A 22 17.21 1.42 9.75
C ASP A 22 16.01 2.10 10.41
N SER A 23 16.16 3.40 10.66
CA SER A 23 15.13 4.20 11.31
C SER A 23 13.83 4.29 10.51
N LEU A 24 13.86 4.14 9.17
CA LEU A 24 12.64 4.14 8.38
C LEU A 24 11.87 2.84 8.55
N MET A 25 12.55 1.70 8.53
CA MET A 25 11.91 0.40 8.82
C MET A 25 11.40 0.32 10.25
N ASP A 26 12.17 0.77 11.24
CA ASP A 26 11.74 0.77 12.65
C ASP A 26 10.47 1.58 12.88
N ALA A 27 10.30 2.68 12.14
CA ALA A 27 9.08 3.48 12.20
C ALA A 27 7.89 2.79 11.51
N VAL A 28 8.13 2.04 10.44
CA VAL A 28 7.09 1.28 9.73
C VAL A 28 6.65 0.07 10.53
N ASP A 29 7.52 -0.57 11.29
CA ASP A 29 7.17 -1.68 12.19
C ASP A 29 6.10 -1.27 13.21
N GLN A 30 6.10 0.00 13.64
CA GLN A 30 5.05 0.54 14.53
C GLN A 30 3.67 0.64 13.88
N TYR A 31 3.57 0.51 12.56
CA TYR A 31 2.31 0.48 11.84
C TYR A 31 1.68 -0.92 11.85
N GLU A 32 2.37 -1.96 12.29
CA GLU A 32 1.82 -3.31 12.27
C GLU A 32 0.65 -3.46 13.24
N LEU A 33 -0.49 -3.92 12.71
CA LEU A 33 -1.71 -4.13 13.48
C LEU A 33 -1.68 -5.48 14.20
N GLY A 34 -1.26 -5.46 15.47
CA GLY A 34 -1.19 -6.67 16.30
C GLY A 34 -2.52 -7.40 16.55
N HIS A 35 -3.67 -6.77 16.30
CA HIS A 35 -4.98 -7.36 16.60
C HIS A 35 -5.37 -8.53 15.68
N SER A 36 -4.80 -8.60 14.47
CA SER A 36 -5.01 -9.70 13.52
C SER A 36 -3.86 -10.70 13.50
N GLY A 37 -2.87 -10.50 14.38
CA GLY A 37 -1.61 -11.23 14.44
C GLY A 37 -0.53 -10.64 13.53
N ILE A 38 0.68 -11.14 13.70
CA ILE A 38 1.93 -10.60 13.15
C ILE A 38 2.46 -11.60 12.14
N TYR A 39 3.06 -11.13 11.05
CA TYR A 39 3.67 -12.07 10.10
C TYR A 39 4.74 -12.94 10.78
N PRO A 40 4.77 -14.29 10.59
CA PRO A 40 3.96 -15.09 9.69
C PRO A 40 2.79 -15.85 10.36
N ILE A 41 2.50 -15.63 11.65
CA ILE A 41 1.49 -16.37 12.40
C ILE A 41 0.45 -15.42 13.01
N ALA A 42 -0.80 -15.62 12.61
CA ALA A 42 -1.94 -14.88 13.12
C ALA A 42 -2.19 -15.18 14.61
N PHE A 43 -2.94 -14.31 15.30
CA PHE A 43 -3.21 -14.47 16.75
C PHE A 43 -3.93 -15.78 17.10
N ASP A 44 -4.60 -16.40 16.14
CA ASP A 44 -5.34 -17.65 16.25
C ASP A 44 -4.52 -18.88 15.79
N GLY A 45 -3.22 -18.71 15.55
CA GLY A 45 -2.30 -19.77 15.12
C GLY A 45 -2.38 -20.11 13.63
N ARG A 46 -3.18 -19.39 12.84
CA ARG A 46 -3.23 -19.57 11.38
C ARG A 46 -2.05 -18.91 10.69
N TRP A 47 -1.73 -19.38 9.49
CA TRP A 47 -0.74 -18.74 8.66
C TRP A 47 -1.20 -17.33 8.23
N HIS A 48 -0.38 -16.33 8.54
CA HIS A 48 -0.59 -14.94 8.17
C HIS A 48 0.32 -14.61 6.98
N CYS A 49 -0.26 -14.48 5.79
CA CYS A 49 0.51 -14.37 4.53
C CYS A 49 1.18 -13.00 4.29
N GLY A 50 1.17 -12.07 5.24
CA GLY A 50 1.81 -10.76 5.11
C GLY A 50 1.60 -9.90 6.36
N ALA A 51 2.02 -8.65 6.29
CA ALA A 51 1.88 -7.69 7.38
C ALA A 51 0.72 -6.71 7.08
N HIS A 52 -0.11 -6.46 8.10
CA HIS A 52 -1.14 -5.43 8.04
C HIS A 52 -0.55 -4.14 8.61
N LEU A 53 -0.38 -3.13 7.76
CA LEU A 53 0.26 -1.87 8.16
C LEU A 53 -0.76 -0.74 8.11
N ASN A 54 -0.97 -0.11 9.27
CA ASN A 54 -1.87 1.01 9.45
C ASN A 54 -1.10 2.28 9.85
N PRO A 55 -0.78 3.15 8.88
CA PRO A 55 -0.13 4.44 9.14
C PRO A 55 -1.05 5.48 9.83
N ARG A 56 -2.29 5.10 10.20
CA ARG A 56 -3.35 5.92 10.82
C ARG A 56 -3.85 7.10 9.98
N LYS A 57 -3.23 7.33 8.83
CA LYS A 57 -3.53 8.38 7.86
C LYS A 57 -3.45 7.82 6.46
N TYR A 58 -4.20 8.40 5.53
CA TYR A 58 -4.09 8.06 4.11
C TYR A 58 -2.75 8.58 3.56
N VAL A 59 -1.81 7.67 3.36
CA VAL A 59 -0.47 7.97 2.84
C VAL A 59 -0.19 7.16 1.57
N PRO A 60 0.67 7.67 0.67
CA PRO A 60 1.07 6.91 -0.51
C PRO A 60 1.86 5.65 -0.14
N VAL A 61 1.61 4.56 -0.88
CA VAL A 61 2.39 3.32 -0.81
C VAL A 61 3.46 3.35 -1.87
N HIS A 62 4.67 2.97 -1.50
CA HIS A 62 5.82 2.86 -2.39
C HIS A 62 6.17 1.40 -2.64
N ALA A 63 6.67 1.14 -3.85
CA ALA A 63 7.25 -0.15 -4.16
C ALA A 63 8.48 -0.35 -3.27
N ILE A 64 8.62 -1.54 -2.66
CA ILE A 64 9.74 -1.84 -1.77
C ILE A 64 11.05 -1.97 -2.54
N ALA A 65 10.98 -2.27 -3.84
CA ALA A 65 12.14 -2.33 -4.73
C ALA A 65 11.70 -2.05 -6.16
N ASP A 66 12.66 -1.80 -7.04
CA ASP A 66 12.41 -1.72 -8.48
C ASP A 66 11.81 -3.05 -8.98
N GLY A 67 10.80 -2.94 -9.84
CA GLY A 67 10.08 -4.10 -10.32
C GLY A 67 9.02 -3.75 -11.36
N GLU A 68 8.47 -4.80 -11.95
CA GLU A 68 7.47 -4.73 -12.99
C GLU A 68 6.09 -5.09 -12.42
N VAL A 69 5.08 -4.29 -12.75
CA VAL A 69 3.70 -4.63 -12.38
C VAL A 69 3.24 -5.80 -13.25
N VAL A 70 3.01 -6.95 -12.62
CA VAL A 70 2.59 -8.18 -13.31
C VAL A 70 1.09 -8.44 -13.21
N ALA A 71 0.45 -7.94 -12.14
CA ALA A 71 -0.99 -7.98 -11.98
C ALA A 71 -1.47 -6.84 -11.10
N TYR A 72 -2.71 -6.42 -11.28
CA TYR A 72 -3.36 -5.45 -10.40
C TYR A 72 -4.87 -5.51 -10.56
N SER A 73 -5.58 -5.02 -9.55
CA SER A 73 -7.00 -4.73 -9.59
C SER A 73 -7.23 -3.38 -8.94
N VAL A 74 -8.09 -2.56 -9.56
CA VAL A 74 -8.44 -1.24 -9.04
C VAL A 74 -9.95 -1.19 -8.86
N ARG A 75 -10.40 -0.71 -7.71
CA ARG A 75 -11.83 -0.53 -7.43
C ARG A 75 -12.23 0.93 -7.61
N GLN A 76 -13.38 1.14 -8.27
CA GLN A 76 -13.93 2.47 -8.43
C GLN A 76 -14.48 3.00 -7.10
N LYS A 77 -15.10 2.12 -6.31
CA LYS A 77 -15.73 2.40 -5.02
C LYS A 77 -15.29 1.37 -3.99
N ALA A 78 -15.28 1.76 -2.72
CA ALA A 78 -15.16 0.84 -1.60
C ALA A 78 -16.33 -0.16 -1.59
N ILE A 79 -16.08 -1.33 -1.01
CA ILE A 79 -17.07 -2.39 -0.79
C ILE A 79 -17.42 -2.47 0.69
N SER A 80 -18.60 -3.00 1.00
CA SER A 80 -18.98 -3.21 2.40
C SER A 80 -18.32 -4.48 2.94
N CYS A 81 -17.84 -4.42 4.18
CA CYS A 81 -17.54 -5.61 4.97
C CYS A 81 -18.78 -6.15 5.72
N HIS A 82 -19.98 -5.74 5.31
CA HIS A 82 -21.26 -6.02 5.97
C HIS A 82 -21.37 -5.49 7.41
N ARG A 83 -20.48 -4.57 7.79
CA ARG A 83 -20.58 -3.82 9.03
C ARG A 83 -21.50 -2.63 8.80
N LYS A 84 -22.36 -2.33 9.77
CA LYS A 84 -23.21 -1.13 9.73
C LYS A 84 -22.49 0.03 10.41
N ASN A 85 -22.62 1.22 9.84
CA ASN A 85 -22.18 2.44 10.51
C ASN A 85 -23.18 2.84 11.62
N HIS A 86 -22.89 3.93 12.34
CA HIS A 86 -23.75 4.46 13.41
C HIS A 86 -25.17 4.83 12.93
N GLU A 87 -25.35 5.07 11.64
CA GLU A 87 -26.64 5.41 11.01
C GLU A 87 -27.39 4.17 10.51
N GLY A 88 -26.87 2.96 10.74
CA GLY A 88 -27.49 1.70 10.34
C GLY A 88 -27.39 1.37 8.85
N THR A 89 -26.66 2.16 8.07
CA THR A 89 -26.35 1.90 6.66
C THR A 89 -25.07 1.07 6.54
N GLU A 90 -24.88 0.40 5.39
CA GLU A 90 -23.65 -0.37 5.15
C GLU A 90 -22.43 0.54 5.17
N HIS A 91 -21.45 0.18 6.00
CA HIS A 91 -20.15 0.82 6.05
C HIS A 91 -19.33 0.31 4.86
N LEU A 92 -18.94 1.23 3.96
CA LEU A 92 -18.12 0.97 2.77
C LEU A 92 -16.66 1.30 3.10
N ASP A 93 -16.02 0.44 3.89
CA ASP A 93 -14.68 0.62 4.47
C ASP A 93 -13.66 -0.41 4.01
N SER A 94 -14.03 -1.30 3.09
CA SER A 94 -13.13 -2.33 2.62
C SER A 94 -12.81 -2.15 1.15
N ASN A 95 -11.57 -2.49 0.78
CA ASN A 95 -11.14 -2.47 -0.60
C ASN A 95 -10.42 -3.76 -0.99
N THR A 96 -10.74 -4.28 -2.17
CA THR A 96 -10.10 -5.47 -2.75
C THR A 96 -9.15 -5.11 -3.90
N GLY A 97 -8.82 -3.83 -4.04
CA GLY A 97 -7.78 -3.35 -4.93
C GLY A 97 -6.42 -3.87 -4.49
N PHE A 98 -5.61 -4.29 -5.46
CA PHE A 98 -4.27 -4.79 -5.23
C PHE A 98 -3.32 -4.46 -6.37
N VAL A 99 -2.02 -4.49 -6.09
CA VAL A 99 -0.94 -4.42 -7.08
C VAL A 99 0.08 -5.49 -6.74
N LEU A 100 0.46 -6.30 -7.72
CA LEU A 100 1.50 -7.32 -7.65
C LEU A 100 2.68 -6.89 -8.50
N LEU A 101 3.86 -6.78 -7.89
CA LEU A 101 5.11 -6.50 -8.56
C LEU A 101 6.00 -7.74 -8.58
N ARG A 102 6.68 -7.94 -9.71
CA ARG A 102 7.80 -8.87 -9.86
C ARG A 102 9.10 -8.08 -9.79
N HIS A 103 9.99 -8.51 -8.92
CA HIS A 103 11.31 -7.93 -8.74
C HIS A 103 12.37 -8.89 -9.24
N THR A 104 13.44 -8.37 -9.81
CA THR A 104 14.60 -9.15 -10.22
C THR A 104 15.85 -8.43 -9.76
N THR A 105 16.67 -9.10 -8.95
CA THR A 105 17.90 -8.51 -8.40
C THR A 105 19.05 -9.50 -8.44
N GLY A 106 20.27 -8.99 -8.62
CA GLY A 106 21.49 -9.80 -8.55
C GLY A 106 21.90 -9.98 -7.09
N THR A 107 22.15 -11.22 -6.66
CA THR A 107 22.54 -11.53 -5.27
C THR A 107 24.07 -11.58 -5.08
N GLY A 108 24.84 -11.20 -6.10
CA GLY A 108 26.28 -11.45 -6.17
C GLY A 108 26.60 -12.81 -6.80
N GLU A 109 27.87 -13.01 -7.20
CA GLU A 109 28.38 -14.26 -7.80
C GLU A 109 27.62 -14.73 -9.07
N GLY A 110 27.06 -13.79 -9.84
CA GLY A 110 26.31 -14.10 -11.06
C GLY A 110 24.94 -14.75 -10.82
N ARG A 111 24.45 -14.80 -9.58
CA ARG A 111 23.13 -15.34 -9.25
C ARG A 111 22.07 -14.25 -9.32
N VAL A 112 20.91 -14.60 -9.88
CA VAL A 112 19.74 -13.72 -10.03
C VAL A 112 18.60 -14.28 -9.19
N MET A 113 18.01 -13.43 -8.35
CA MET A 113 16.82 -13.76 -7.55
C MET A 113 15.61 -13.02 -8.09
N THR A 114 14.52 -13.75 -8.25
CA THR A 114 13.20 -13.19 -8.60
C THR A 114 12.25 -13.40 -7.43
N PHE A 115 11.60 -12.34 -6.99
CA PHE A 115 10.65 -12.36 -5.88
C PHE A 115 9.47 -11.43 -6.18
N TYR A 116 8.39 -11.53 -5.40
CA TYR A 116 7.16 -10.78 -5.65
C TYR A 116 6.72 -9.99 -4.43
N SER A 117 6.20 -8.79 -4.65
CA SER A 117 5.52 -8.01 -3.60
C SER A 117 4.07 -7.76 -3.98
N LEU A 118 3.16 -7.99 -3.04
CA LEU A 118 1.73 -7.80 -3.20
C LEU A 118 1.23 -6.74 -2.22
N TYR A 119 0.65 -5.68 -2.75
CA TYR A 119 0.03 -4.60 -1.99
C TYR A 119 -1.48 -4.74 -2.11
N MET A 120 -2.20 -4.78 -0.98
CA MET A 120 -3.65 -4.98 -0.92
C MET A 120 -4.32 -3.94 -0.03
N HIS A 121 -5.66 -3.92 -0.06
CA HIS A 121 -6.49 -2.93 0.64
C HIS A 121 -6.09 -1.52 0.28
N LEU A 122 -5.87 -1.31 -1.02
CA LEU A 122 -5.58 -0.01 -1.56
C LEU A 122 -6.90 0.75 -1.79
N LEU A 123 -7.00 1.98 -1.27
CA LEU A 123 -8.08 2.96 -1.39
C LEU A 123 -8.68 3.06 -2.80
N ASP A 124 -10.01 3.16 -2.89
CA ASP A 124 -10.71 3.21 -4.17
C ASP A 124 -10.47 4.53 -4.91
N LEU A 125 -10.78 4.53 -6.20
CA LEU A 125 -10.57 5.69 -7.05
C LEU A 125 -11.43 6.90 -6.67
N ASP A 126 -12.66 6.69 -6.18
CA ASP A 126 -13.52 7.81 -5.78
C ASP A 126 -12.93 8.50 -4.54
N ASN A 127 -12.59 7.74 -3.50
CA ASN A 127 -11.93 8.28 -2.31
C ASN A 127 -10.54 8.85 -2.61
N THR A 128 -9.78 8.21 -3.51
CA THR A 128 -8.51 8.75 -4.00
C THR A 128 -8.71 10.12 -4.65
N ARG A 129 -9.64 10.25 -5.59
CA ARG A 129 -9.91 11.52 -6.29
C ARG A 129 -10.39 12.62 -5.35
N ASN A 130 -11.18 12.28 -4.33
CA ASN A 130 -11.65 13.23 -3.34
C ASN A 130 -10.53 13.76 -2.44
N ARG A 131 -9.46 12.97 -2.24
CA ARG A 131 -8.35 13.29 -1.33
C ARG A 131 -7.14 13.91 -2.04
N VAL A 132 -6.92 13.56 -3.30
CA VAL A 132 -5.93 14.21 -4.14
C VAL A 132 -6.47 15.62 -4.49
N LYS A 133 -5.67 16.67 -4.24
CA LYS A 133 -5.95 18.08 -4.61
C LYS A 133 -6.57 18.17 -6.02
N PRO A 134 -7.39 19.20 -6.35
CA PRO A 134 -8.25 19.18 -7.53
C PRO A 134 -7.49 18.69 -8.75
N MET A 135 -8.03 17.65 -9.38
CA MET A 135 -7.43 16.99 -10.55
C MET A 135 -6.91 18.06 -11.51
N LEU A 136 -5.62 17.99 -11.83
CA LEU A 136 -5.01 18.93 -12.75
C LEU A 136 -5.84 18.98 -14.04
N LYS A 137 -6.12 20.20 -14.54
CA LYS A 137 -6.83 20.38 -15.84
C LYS A 137 -6.16 19.60 -16.97
N ALA A 138 -4.84 19.40 -16.87
CA ALA A 138 -4.05 18.50 -17.69
C ALA A 138 -3.21 17.58 -16.77
N PRO A 139 -3.71 16.37 -16.45
CA PRO A 139 -2.96 15.41 -15.66
C PRO A 139 -1.76 14.86 -16.47
N PRO A 140 -0.63 14.54 -15.82
CA PRO A 140 0.58 14.06 -16.49
C PRO A 140 0.38 12.65 -17.07
N GLU A 141 1.15 12.25 -18.10
CA GLU A 141 1.07 10.87 -18.62
C GLU A 141 1.46 9.84 -17.57
N VAL A 142 2.48 10.17 -16.77
CA VAL A 142 2.96 9.39 -15.63
C VAL A 142 2.56 10.10 -14.35
N GLY A 143 1.87 9.39 -13.45
CA GLY A 143 1.41 9.94 -12.18
C GLY A 143 2.54 10.06 -11.16
N SER A 144 2.26 10.74 -10.06
CA SER A 144 3.12 10.77 -8.87
C SER A 144 2.35 10.26 -7.65
N ALA A 145 3.03 10.22 -6.50
CA ALA A 145 2.41 9.90 -5.21
C ALA A 145 1.24 10.83 -4.83
N THR A 146 1.12 11.99 -5.48
CA THR A 146 0.11 13.02 -5.17
C THR A 146 -0.64 13.50 -6.40
N VAL A 147 -0.40 12.92 -7.58
CA VAL A 147 -1.03 13.33 -8.84
C VAL A 147 -1.40 12.10 -9.66
N LEU A 148 -2.69 11.95 -9.95
CA LEU A 148 -3.15 10.86 -10.80
C LEU A 148 -2.70 11.08 -12.26
N PRO A 149 -2.23 10.02 -12.95
CA PRO A 149 -1.93 10.13 -14.37
C PRO A 149 -3.20 10.39 -15.19
N LYS A 150 -3.02 10.92 -16.41
CA LYS A 150 -4.08 11.28 -17.36
C LYS A 150 -5.06 10.14 -17.61
N TRP A 151 -4.54 8.93 -17.73
CA TRP A 151 -5.33 7.76 -18.04
C TRP A 151 -6.15 7.27 -16.83
N LEU A 152 -5.77 7.59 -15.58
CA LEU A 152 -6.49 7.21 -14.35
C LEU A 152 -7.45 8.31 -13.86
N SER A 153 -7.20 9.54 -14.28
CA SER A 153 -8.00 10.72 -13.95
C SER A 153 -9.26 10.82 -14.82
N ALA A 154 -9.25 10.33 -16.07
CA ALA A 154 -10.45 10.36 -16.91
C ALA A 154 -11.58 9.45 -16.37
N LYS A 155 -12.84 9.89 -16.50
CA LYS A 155 -14.05 9.15 -16.07
C LYS A 155 -14.34 7.88 -16.88
N LEU A 156 -13.45 7.46 -17.79
CA LEU A 156 -13.60 6.23 -18.54
C LEU A 156 -12.47 5.26 -18.22
N ARG A 157 -12.87 4.18 -17.51
CA ARG A 157 -12.44 2.79 -17.72
C ARG A 157 -10.98 2.62 -18.09
N ILE A 158 -10.09 2.39 -17.10
CA ILE A 158 -8.81 1.65 -17.23
C ILE A 158 -8.11 1.55 -15.85
N ARG A 159 -7.78 0.31 -15.45
CA ARG A 159 -6.44 -0.28 -15.34
C ARG A 159 -5.22 0.51 -14.72
N SER A 160 -4.94 0.30 -13.42
CA SER A 160 -3.64 0.37 -12.63
C SER A 160 -3.00 1.64 -12.03
N ARG A 161 -3.44 2.08 -10.83
CA ARG A 161 -2.58 2.42 -9.66
C ARG A 161 -3.48 2.93 -8.53
N VAL A 162 -3.17 2.61 -7.29
CA VAL A 162 -4.12 2.69 -6.17
C VAL A 162 -3.40 3.24 -4.92
N HIS A 163 -4.04 4.14 -4.17
CA HIS A 163 -3.50 4.69 -2.91
C HIS A 163 -3.80 3.71 -1.76
N ALA A 164 -3.14 3.75 -0.59
CA ALA A 164 -3.51 2.85 0.52
C ALA A 164 -4.71 3.35 1.33
N ASP A 165 -5.56 2.40 1.75
CA ASP A 165 -6.52 2.56 2.84
C ASP A 165 -5.79 2.36 4.19
N PRO A 166 -6.19 2.99 5.31
CA PRO A 166 -5.68 2.67 6.65
C PRO A 166 -5.64 1.18 7.03
N ASP A 167 -6.32 0.28 6.32
CA ASP A 167 -6.23 -1.16 6.53
C ASP A 167 -5.36 -1.90 5.47
N SER A 168 -4.41 -1.21 4.85
CA SER A 168 -3.49 -1.75 3.84
C SER A 168 -2.69 -2.98 4.31
N ILE A 169 -2.72 -4.06 3.54
CA ILE A 169 -1.91 -5.27 3.78
C ILE A 169 -0.79 -5.32 2.74
N ILE A 170 0.43 -5.57 3.18
CA ILE A 170 1.59 -5.77 2.32
C ILE A 170 2.12 -7.19 2.52
N ARG A 171 2.17 -7.97 1.43
CA ARG A 171 2.75 -9.33 1.42
C ARG A 171 4.07 -9.32 0.65
N GLY A 172 5.11 -9.86 1.25
CA GLY A 172 6.31 -10.29 0.53
C GLY A 172 6.21 -11.79 0.26
N TYR A 173 6.44 -12.20 -0.99
CA TYR A 173 6.64 -13.61 -1.38
C TYR A 173 8.06 -13.77 -1.93
#